data_AF-A0A7K3W2L4-F1
#
_entry.id   AF-A0A7K3W2L4-F1
#
_cell.length_a   1.000
_cell.length_b   1.000
_cell.length_c   1.000
_cell.angle_alpha   90.00
_cell.angle_beta   90.00
_cell.angle_gamma   90.00
#
_symmetry.space_group_name_H-M   'P 1'
#
loop_
_entity.id
_entity.type
_entity.pdbx_description
1 polymer ?
#
loop_
_entity_poly.entity_id
_entity_poly.type
_entity_poly.pdbx_seq_one_letter_code
_entity_poly.pdbx_strand_id
1 'polypeptide(L)'
;METPSPQDARAMLDQLAADETAVRYPPLPRWFFPAQAALTAALLLAQTLPPSDARPATFAVAVAAIVLGGRYWVFRDQVAGVRPSAGDMLPFLGGVLGAVVVCLVVQETTGAWWVWIPGAVVVAGIVLGTGRRYRETYGDAG
;
A
#
# COMPACT_ATOMS: atom_id res chain seq x y z
N MET A 1 30.68 35.65 11.40
CA MET A 1 29.82 34.52 10.96
C MET A 1 30.77 33.50 10.39
N GLU A 2 30.98 32.41 11.12
CA GLU A 2 31.87 31.33 10.70
C GLU A 2 31.16 30.54 9.60
N THR A 3 31.79 30.42 8.43
CA THR A 3 31.24 29.66 7.31
C THR A 3 31.30 28.19 7.69
N PRO A 4 30.18 27.45 7.71
CA PRO A 4 30.20 26.04 8.08
C PRO A 4 31.16 25.27 7.17
N SER A 5 31.91 24.33 7.76
CA SER A 5 32.83 23.53 6.96
C SER A 5 32.04 22.67 5.96
N PRO A 6 32.65 22.27 4.83
CA PRO A 6 31.99 21.36 3.89
C PRO A 6 31.54 20.04 4.52
N GLN A 7 32.14 19.63 5.64
CA GLN A 7 31.72 18.44 6.40
C GLN A 7 30.48 18.72 7.24
N ASP A 8 30.40 19.85 7.92
CA ASP A 8 29.23 20.26 8.70
C ASP A 8 28.01 20.46 7.80
N ALA A 9 28.22 21.05 6.61
CA ALA A 9 27.17 21.21 5.61
C ALA A 9 26.63 19.86 5.12
N ARG A 10 27.50 18.86 4.90
CA ARG A 10 27.06 17.49 4.52
C ARG A 10 26.29 16.82 5.65
N ALA A 11 26.80 16.91 6.88
CA ALA A 11 26.13 16.33 8.05
C ALA A 11 24.74 16.93 8.29
N MET A 12 24.59 18.25 8.11
CA MET A 12 23.29 18.92 8.19
C MET A 12 22.32 18.47 7.07
N LEU A 13 22.81 18.31 5.84
CA LEU A 13 21.99 17.81 4.74
C LEU A 13 21.54 16.36 4.97
N ASP A 14 22.42 15.52 5.50
CA ASP A 14 22.08 14.13 5.86
C ASP A 14 21.03 14.07 6.99
N GLN A 15 21.15 14.95 8.00
CA GLN A 15 20.14 15.08 9.06
C GLN A 15 18.78 15.54 8.51
N LEU A 16 18.77 16.58 7.66
CA LEU A 16 17.53 17.06 7.04
C LEU A 16 16.88 15.98 6.16
N ALA A 17 17.66 15.19 5.43
CA ALA A 17 17.17 14.08 4.63
C ALA A 17 16.58 12.96 5.51
N ALA A 18 17.20 12.68 6.66
CA ALA A 18 16.69 11.72 7.65
C ALA A 18 15.37 12.20 8.28
N ASP A 19 15.29 13.48 8.66
CA ASP A 19 14.08 14.09 9.23
C ASP A 19 12.93 14.11 8.22
N GLU A 20 13.22 14.48 6.96
CA GLU A 20 12.23 14.42 5.87
C GLU A 20 11.71 12.99 5.70
N THR A 21 12.60 12.00 5.76
CA THR A 21 12.26 10.58 5.63
C THR A 21 11.40 10.10 6.80
N ALA A 22 11.72 10.51 8.04
CA ALA A 22 10.94 10.16 9.23
C ALA A 22 9.54 10.77 9.21
N VAL A 23 9.39 12.01 8.72
CA VAL A 23 8.09 12.65 8.50
C VAL A 23 7.31 11.94 7.38
N ARG A 24 8.00 11.50 6.33
CA ARG A 24 7.40 10.82 5.18
C ARG A 24 6.90 9.41 5.55
N TYR A 25 7.68 8.65 6.30
CA TYR A 25 7.41 7.26 6.62
C TYR A 25 7.43 6.99 8.14
N PRO A 26 6.44 7.50 8.88
CA PRO A 26 6.31 7.21 10.30
C PRO A 26 5.89 5.76 10.51
N PRO A 27 6.25 5.17 11.66
CA PRO A 27 5.82 3.84 12.02
C PRO A 27 4.29 3.71 11.96
N LEU A 28 3.81 2.65 11.30
CA LEU A 28 2.39 2.37 11.15
C LEU A 28 1.93 1.33 12.18
N PRO A 29 0.63 1.32 12.57
CA PRO A 29 0.10 0.29 13.43
C PRO A 29 0.28 -1.10 12.80
N ARG A 30 0.65 -2.10 13.62
CA ARG A 30 0.92 -3.47 13.17
C ARG A 30 -0.24 -4.14 12.41
N TRP A 31 -1.47 -3.74 12.72
CA TRP A 31 -2.69 -4.27 12.11
C TRP A 31 -3.00 -3.64 10.75
N PHE A 32 -2.37 -2.51 10.39
CA PHE A 32 -2.69 -1.76 9.18
C PHE A 32 -2.47 -2.59 7.90
N PHE A 33 -1.27 -3.16 7.74
CA PHE A 33 -0.96 -3.96 6.55
C PHE A 33 -1.78 -5.26 6.46
N PRO A 34 -2.02 -6.01 7.56
CA PRO A 34 -2.99 -7.11 7.56
C PRO A 34 -4.40 -6.68 7.15
N ALA A 35 -4.92 -5.55 7.67
CA ALA A 35 -6.24 -5.05 7.31
C ALA A 35 -6.30 -4.64 5.83
N GLN A 36 -5.26 -3.94 5.34
CA GLN A 36 -5.16 -3.56 3.92
C GLN A 36 -5.08 -4.81 3.03
N ALA A 37 -4.33 -5.84 3.43
CA ALA A 37 -4.22 -7.09 2.69
C ALA A 37 -5.56 -7.83 2.63
N ALA A 38 -6.32 -7.84 3.73
CA ALA A 38 -7.65 -8.41 3.76
C ALA A 38 -8.62 -7.66 2.84
N LEU A 39 -8.59 -6.33 2.85
CA LEU A 39 -9.44 -5.50 1.98
C LEU A 39 -9.09 -5.68 0.49
N THR A 40 -7.81 -5.70 0.13
CA THR A 40 -7.42 -5.92 -1.28
C THR A 40 -7.71 -7.34 -1.74
N ALA A 41 -7.53 -8.36 -0.89
CA ALA A 41 -7.97 -9.71 -1.18
C ALA A 41 -9.50 -9.79 -1.36
N ALA A 42 -10.26 -9.11 -0.50
CA ALA A 42 -11.71 -9.06 -0.59
C ALA A 42 -12.20 -8.39 -1.89
N LEU A 43 -11.46 -7.43 -2.46
CA LEU A 43 -11.78 -6.86 -3.79
C LEU A 43 -11.73 -7.92 -4.90
N LEU A 44 -10.74 -8.81 -4.86
CA LEU A 44 -10.63 -9.88 -5.84
C LEU A 44 -11.67 -10.96 -5.58
N LEU A 45 -11.87 -11.34 -4.32
CA LEU A 45 -12.89 -12.32 -3.95
C LEU A 45 -14.32 -11.83 -4.24
N ALA A 46 -14.58 -10.52 -4.24
CA ALA A 46 -15.88 -9.99 -4.64
C ALA A 46 -16.27 -10.36 -6.09
N GLN A 47 -15.29 -10.68 -6.95
CA GLN A 47 -15.54 -11.13 -8.32
C GLN A 47 -16.05 -12.58 -8.41
N THR A 48 -15.99 -13.35 -7.32
CA THR A 48 -16.57 -14.71 -7.28
C THR A 48 -18.04 -14.71 -6.87
N LEU A 49 -18.59 -13.55 -6.46
CA LEU A 49 -19.98 -13.41 -6.08
C LEU A 49 -20.89 -13.37 -7.32
N PRO A 50 -22.19 -13.70 -7.15
CA PRO A 50 -23.19 -13.47 -8.18
C PRO A 50 -23.18 -12.00 -8.66
N PRO A 51 -23.48 -11.71 -9.93
CA PRO A 51 -23.42 -10.35 -10.49
C PRO A 51 -24.25 -9.30 -9.74
N SER A 52 -25.34 -9.72 -9.08
CA SER A 52 -26.18 -8.85 -8.23
C SER A 52 -25.42 -8.32 -7.01
N ASP A 53 -24.50 -9.10 -6.48
CA ASP A 53 -23.84 -8.87 -5.19
C ASP A 53 -22.39 -8.40 -5.38
N ALA A 54 -21.75 -8.79 -6.49
CA ALA A 54 -20.38 -8.43 -6.81
C ALA A 54 -20.16 -6.91 -6.87
N ARG A 55 -21.08 -6.17 -7.51
CA ARG A 55 -21.00 -4.70 -7.63
C ARG A 55 -21.07 -3.98 -6.27
N PRO A 56 -22.11 -4.18 -5.44
CA PRO A 56 -22.18 -3.53 -4.14
C PRO A 56 -21.05 -3.97 -3.20
N ALA A 57 -20.65 -5.25 -3.22
CA ALA A 57 -19.51 -5.73 -2.43
C ALA A 57 -18.19 -5.06 -2.86
N THR A 58 -17.90 -5.02 -4.16
CA THR A 58 -16.70 -4.36 -4.68
C THR A 58 -16.68 -2.88 -4.29
N PHE A 59 -17.81 -2.19 -4.42
CA PHE A 59 -17.91 -0.77 -4.03
C PHE A 59 -17.65 -0.57 -2.53
N ALA A 60 -18.30 -1.36 -1.67
CA ALA A 60 -18.14 -1.27 -0.22
C ALA A 60 -16.68 -1.51 0.21
N VAL A 61 -16.05 -2.55 -0.34
CA VAL A 61 -14.65 -2.87 -0.04
C VAL A 61 -13.70 -1.81 -0.60
N ALA A 62 -13.96 -1.28 -1.79
CA ALA A 62 -13.14 -0.20 -2.38
C ALA A 62 -13.21 1.08 -1.52
N VAL A 63 -14.40 1.46 -1.05
CA VAL A 63 -14.57 2.59 -0.14
C VAL A 63 -13.81 2.34 1.16
N ALA A 64 -13.93 1.16 1.76
CA ALA A 64 -13.19 0.82 2.98
C ALA A 64 -11.66 0.90 2.77
N ALA A 65 -11.16 0.40 1.64
CA ALA A 65 -9.74 0.47 1.29
C ALA A 65 -9.26 1.92 1.06
N ILE A 66 -10.07 2.75 0.40
CA ILE A 66 -9.77 4.17 0.18
C ILE A 66 -9.79 4.95 1.50
N VAL A 67 -10.77 4.71 2.38
CA VAL A 67 -10.87 5.38 3.68
C VAL A 67 -9.71 4.98 4.58
N LEU A 68 -9.40 3.68 4.66
CA LEU A 68 -8.28 3.17 5.45
C LEU A 68 -6.94 3.70 4.91
N GLY A 69 -6.73 3.59 3.59
CA GLY A 69 -5.55 4.12 2.93
C GLY A 69 -5.42 5.63 3.12
N GLY A 70 -6.49 6.39 2.88
CA GLY A 70 -6.53 7.83 3.03
C GLY A 70 -6.22 8.31 4.44
N ARG A 71 -6.83 7.69 5.47
CA ARG A 71 -6.60 8.00 6.88
C ARG A 71 -5.15 7.81 7.31
N TYR A 72 -4.49 6.75 6.84
CA TYR A 72 -3.16 6.38 7.31
C TYR A 72 -2.01 6.79 6.39
N TRP A 73 -2.27 7.05 5.10
CA TRP A 73 -1.27 7.51 4.13
C TRP A 73 -1.34 9.00 3.81
N VAL A 74 -2.55 9.59 3.76
CA VAL A 74 -2.75 10.93 3.17
C VAL A 74 -3.13 11.97 4.23
N PHE A 75 -4.10 11.65 5.10
CA PHE A 75 -4.69 12.59 6.06
C PHE A 75 -4.33 12.18 7.48
N ARG A 76 -3.14 12.58 7.91
CA ARG A 76 -2.63 12.32 9.27
C ARG A 76 -2.86 13.53 10.17
N ASP A 77 -3.21 13.27 11.43
CA ASP A 77 -3.55 14.31 12.42
C ASP A 77 -2.38 15.26 12.74
N GLN A 78 -1.15 14.90 12.36
CA GLN A 78 0.08 15.64 12.72
C GLN A 78 0.89 16.17 11.52
N VAL A 79 0.49 15.88 10.26
CA VAL A 79 1.24 16.35 9.08
C VAL A 79 0.30 16.64 7.92
N ALA A 80 0.43 17.82 7.31
CA ALA A 80 -0.32 18.20 6.12
C ALA A 80 0.19 17.44 4.88
N GLY A 81 -0.37 16.25 4.63
CA GLY A 81 -0.25 15.55 3.35
C GLY A 81 1.18 15.13 2.98
N VAL A 82 1.53 13.88 3.29
CA VAL A 82 2.77 13.28 2.79
C VAL A 82 2.53 12.71 1.39
N ARG A 83 3.40 13.06 0.43
CA ARG A 83 3.45 12.36 -0.86
C ARG A 83 4.37 11.13 -0.75
N PRO A 84 3.85 9.90 -0.88
CA PRO A 84 4.72 8.74 -1.02
C PRO A 84 5.65 8.91 -2.22
N SER A 85 6.87 8.36 -2.13
CA SER A 85 7.75 8.27 -3.29
C SER A 85 7.08 7.44 -4.39
N ALA A 86 6.98 7.99 -5.60
CA ALA A 86 6.47 7.24 -6.75
C ALA A 86 7.30 5.97 -7.02
N GLY A 87 8.60 6.01 -6.73
CA GLY A 87 9.50 4.85 -6.88
C GLY A 87 9.14 3.68 -5.97
N ASP A 88 8.60 3.94 -4.79
CA ASP A 88 8.18 2.90 -3.83
C ASP A 88 6.75 2.42 -4.13
N MET A 89 5.92 3.30 -4.68
CA MET A 89 4.51 3.03 -4.95
C MET A 89 4.31 2.27 -6.27
N LEU A 90 5.14 2.52 -7.29
CA LEU A 90 5.00 1.90 -8.62
C LEU A 90 5.15 0.37 -8.62
N PRO A 91 6.13 -0.25 -7.93
CA PRO A 91 6.24 -1.70 -7.88
C PRO A 91 5.04 -2.35 -7.17
N PHE A 92 4.55 -1.71 -6.10
CA PHE A 92 3.36 -2.15 -5.38
C PHE A 92 2.12 -2.09 -6.28
N LEU A 93 1.88 -0.93 -6.88
CA LEU A 93 0.72 -0.71 -7.74
C LEU A 93 0.77 -1.60 -8.99
N GLY A 94 1.95 -1.72 -9.60
CA GLY A 94 2.19 -2.61 -10.74
C GLY A 94 1.98 -4.08 -10.40
N GLY A 95 2.40 -4.52 -9.21
CA GLY A 95 2.14 -5.88 -8.74
C GLY A 95 0.66 -6.17 -8.52
N VAL A 96 -0.06 -5.26 -7.84
CA VAL A 96 -1.50 -5.42 -7.58
C VAL A 96 -2.31 -5.34 -8.88
N LEU A 97 -2.09 -4.31 -9.69
CA LEU A 97 -2.80 -4.13 -10.96
C LEU A 97 -2.45 -5.24 -11.95
N GLY A 98 -1.17 -5.65 -12.01
CA GLY A 98 -0.73 -6.76 -12.84
C GLY A 98 -1.44 -8.06 -12.48
N ALA A 99 -1.56 -8.38 -11.18
CA ALA A 99 -2.30 -9.56 -10.73
C ALA A 99 -3.79 -9.49 -11.13
N VAL A 100 -4.44 -8.33 -10.98
CA VAL A 100 -5.83 -8.13 -11.39
C VAL A 100 -5.99 -8.31 -12.90
N VAL A 101 -5.12 -7.73 -13.71
CA VAL A 101 -5.15 -7.86 -15.18
C VAL A 101 -4.95 -9.32 -15.59
N VAL A 102 -4.00 -10.03 -14.98
CA VAL A 102 -3.79 -11.47 -15.24
C VAL A 102 -5.04 -12.28 -14.91
N CYS A 103 -5.67 -12.04 -13.74
CA CYS A 103 -6.90 -12.72 -13.37
C CYS A 103 -8.03 -12.46 -14.38
N LEU A 104 -8.19 -11.20 -14.79
CA LEU A 104 -9.19 -10.80 -15.77
C LEU A 104 -8.95 -11.50 -17.11
N VAL A 105 -7.72 -11.46 -17.64
CA VAL A 105 -7.35 -12.11 -18.91
C VAL A 105 -7.61 -13.61 -18.83
N VAL A 106 -7.21 -14.28 -17.75
CA VAL A 106 -7.45 -15.72 -17.58
C VAL A 106 -8.94 -16.03 -17.52
N GLN A 107 -9.74 -15.27 -16.77
CA GLN A 107 -11.18 -15.48 -16.71
C GLN A 107 -11.82 -15.30 -18.08
N GLU A 108 -11.54 -14.21 -18.78
CA GLU A 108 -12.18 -13.91 -20.07
C GLU A 108 -11.77 -14.90 -21.18
N THR A 109 -10.54 -15.41 -21.13
CA THR A 109 -10.03 -16.36 -22.14
C THR A 109 -10.39 -17.82 -21.87
N THR A 110 -10.57 -18.22 -20.61
CA THR A 110 -10.76 -19.64 -20.23
C THR A 110 -12.07 -19.92 -19.52
N GLY A 111 -12.80 -18.89 -19.06
CA GLY A 111 -13.97 -19.03 -18.19
C GLY A 111 -13.63 -19.43 -16.75
N ALA A 112 -12.34 -19.48 -16.38
CA ALA A 112 -11.89 -19.91 -15.06
C ALA A 112 -12.11 -18.85 -13.97
N TRP A 113 -13.37 -18.68 -13.54
CA TRP A 113 -13.74 -17.74 -12.47
C TRP A 113 -12.99 -17.97 -11.15
N TRP A 114 -12.52 -19.20 -10.90
CA TRP A 114 -11.77 -19.53 -9.68
C TRP A 114 -10.40 -18.83 -9.61
N VAL A 115 -9.89 -18.26 -10.71
CA VAL A 115 -8.58 -17.58 -10.77
C VAL A 115 -8.49 -16.37 -9.82
N TRP A 116 -9.63 -15.79 -9.43
CA TRP A 116 -9.65 -14.71 -8.44
C TRP A 116 -9.21 -15.15 -7.05
N ILE A 117 -9.33 -16.44 -6.70
CA ILE A 117 -8.88 -17.00 -5.41
C ILE A 117 -7.36 -16.96 -5.29
N PRO A 118 -6.56 -17.60 -6.19
CA PRO A 118 -5.11 -17.45 -6.14
C PRO A 118 -4.67 -16.00 -6.38
N GLY A 119 -5.39 -15.24 -7.19
CA GLY A 119 -5.16 -13.80 -7.34
C GLY A 119 -5.23 -13.04 -6.01
N ALA A 120 -6.25 -13.30 -5.21
CA ALA A 120 -6.42 -12.70 -3.88
C ALA A 120 -5.26 -13.06 -2.94
N VAL A 121 -4.77 -14.30 -2.98
CA VAL A 121 -3.60 -14.74 -2.21
C VAL A 121 -2.34 -13.98 -2.64
N VAL A 122 -2.10 -13.84 -3.96
CA VAL A 122 -0.95 -13.11 -4.49
C VAL A 122 -0.99 -11.64 -4.07
N VAL A 123 -2.13 -10.97 -4.23
CA VAL A 123 -2.29 -9.56 -3.86
C VAL A 123 -2.12 -9.37 -2.34
N ALA A 124 -2.70 -10.24 -1.52
CA ALA A 124 -2.48 -10.22 -0.07
C ALA A 124 -0.99 -10.39 0.27
N GLY A 125 -0.31 -11.33 -0.39
CA GLY A 125 1.13 -11.55 -0.23
C GLY A 125 1.97 -10.33 -0.59
N ILE A 126 1.63 -9.62 -1.66
CA ILE A 126 2.29 -8.36 -2.05
C ILE A 126 2.12 -7.32 -0.94
N VAL A 127 0.88 -7.10 -0.45
CA VAL A 127 0.62 -6.11 0.61
C VAL A 127 1.35 -6.46 1.90
N LEU A 128 1.32 -7.73 2.33
CA LEU A 128 1.99 -8.18 3.55
C LEU A 128 3.52 -8.10 3.40
N GLY A 129 4.06 -8.46 2.24
CA GLY A 129 5.49 -8.37 1.94
C GLY A 129 5.98 -6.92 1.96
N THR A 130 5.25 -6.01 1.34
CA THR A 130 5.50 -4.56 1.42
C THR A 130 5.41 -4.08 2.86
N GLY A 131 4.39 -4.49 3.61
CA GLY A 131 4.23 -4.13 5.01
C GLY A 131 5.32 -4.68 5.93
N ARG A 132 5.90 -5.85 5.60
CA ARG A 132 7.03 -6.39 6.34
C ARG A 132 8.30 -5.57 6.08
N ARG A 133 8.61 -5.29 4.81
CA ARG A 133 9.74 -4.42 4.44
C ARG A 133 9.62 -3.03 5.04
N TYR A 134 8.43 -2.45 4.99
CA TYR A 134 8.15 -1.15 5.61
C TYR A 134 8.48 -1.15 7.10
N ARG A 135 8.07 -2.19 7.84
CA ARG A 135 8.35 -2.33 9.27
C ARG A 135 9.83 -2.59 9.57
N GLU A 136 10.51 -3.36 8.72
CA GLU A 136 11.96 -3.57 8.82
C GLU A 136 12.74 -2.26 8.63
N THR A 137 12.27 -1.36 7.77
CA THR A 137 12.93 -0.07 7.47
C THR A 137 12.57 1.04 8.46
N TYR A 138 11.29 1.16 8.85
CA TYR A 138 10.77 2.32 9.58
C TYR A 138 10.24 2.01 10.99
N GLY A 139 10.21 0.74 11.40
CA GLY A 139 9.73 0.30 12.71
C GLY A 139 8.21 0.17 12.82
N ASP A 140 7.75 -0.27 14.00
CA ASP A 140 6.34 -0.45 14.35
C ASP A 140 5.85 0.70 15.24
N ALA A 141 4.62 1.16 15.03
CA ALA A 141 3.94 1.96 16.05
C ALA A 141 3.40 0.97 17.09
N GLY A 142 3.84 1.13 18.33
CA GLY A 142 3.41 0.33 19.48
C GLY A 142 1.90 0.33 19.65
#